data_AF-A0A501QF71-F1
#
_entry.id   AF-A0A501QF71-F1
#
_cell.length_a   1.000
_cell.length_b   1.000
_cell.length_c   1.000
_cell.angle_alpha   90.00
_cell.angle_beta   90.00
_cell.angle_gamma   90.00
#
_symmetry.space_group_name_H-M   'P 1'
#
loop_
_entity.id
_entity.type
_entity.pdbx_description
1 polymer ?
#
loop_
_entity_poly.entity_id
_entity_poly.type
_entity_poly.pdbx_seq_one_letter_code
_entity_poly.pdbx_strand_id
1 'polypeptide(L)'
;MKKIITCLFLTLVLNSCKSQTKGFTILGKWQAVEYSGSDGAKGFTHKISNGEIFIFEMKNIVKDKLGNIGTYTFQNNKLHIELAEQDRYYTLYYDEINPERIFLNPVTSDYQIICDEGCAFTYEKQ
;
A
#
# COMPACT_ATOMS: atom_id res chain seq x y z
N MET A 1 15.53 64.86 -13.99
CA MET A 1 14.51 64.12 -13.23
C MET A 1 14.02 62.95 -14.07
N LYS A 2 14.66 61.79 -13.98
CA LYS A 2 14.35 60.62 -14.82
C LYS A 2 14.65 59.33 -14.04
N LYS A 3 13.62 58.47 -13.98
CA LYS A 3 13.66 57.01 -13.81
C LYS A 3 14.00 56.46 -12.42
N ILE A 4 13.02 56.51 -11.52
CA ILE A 4 12.86 55.49 -10.48
C ILE A 4 11.68 54.63 -10.95
N ILE A 5 11.98 53.60 -11.75
CA ILE A 5 10.99 52.66 -12.25
C ILE A 5 11.46 51.27 -11.85
N THR A 6 10.68 50.68 -10.94
CA THR A 6 10.43 49.25 -10.77
C THR A 6 11.54 48.43 -10.10
N CYS A 7 11.49 48.42 -8.78
CA CYS A 7 12.06 47.33 -7.98
C CYS A 7 11.01 46.86 -6.97
N LEU A 8 9.88 46.29 -7.45
CA LEU A 8 8.90 45.65 -6.56
C LEU A 8 7.97 44.69 -7.35
N PHE A 9 8.55 43.80 -8.14
CA PHE A 9 7.81 42.70 -8.81
C PHE A 9 8.47 41.33 -8.53
N LEU A 10 9.12 41.19 -7.36
CA LEU A 10 9.90 40.00 -7.02
C LEU A 10 9.47 39.34 -5.70
N THR A 11 8.19 39.41 -5.33
CA THR A 11 7.68 38.80 -4.08
C THR A 11 6.57 37.76 -4.29
N LEU A 12 6.23 37.40 -5.52
CA LEU A 12 5.06 36.56 -5.81
C LEU A 12 5.34 35.11 -6.26
N VAL A 13 6.59 34.61 -6.20
CA VAL A 13 6.92 33.27 -6.74
C VAL A 13 7.17 32.19 -5.67
N LEU A 14 7.00 32.47 -4.37
CA LEU A 14 7.43 31.53 -3.31
C LEU A 14 6.33 30.75 -2.58
N ASN A 15 5.04 30.91 -2.89
CA ASN A 15 3.96 30.26 -2.11
C ASN A 15 3.16 29.19 -2.85
N SER A 16 3.80 28.38 -3.69
CA SER A 16 3.15 27.18 -4.23
C SER A 16 4.04 25.96 -4.13
N CYS A 17 4.62 25.72 -2.96
CA CYS A 17 4.89 24.36 -2.53
C CYS A 17 3.54 23.71 -2.21
N LYS A 18 2.78 23.32 -3.25
CA LYS A 18 1.64 22.43 -3.08
C LYS A 18 2.24 21.16 -2.49
N SER A 19 1.95 20.87 -1.22
CA SER A 19 2.19 19.57 -0.63
C SER A 19 1.59 18.53 -1.58
N GLN A 20 2.43 17.86 -2.36
CA GLN A 20 1.97 16.77 -3.22
C GLN A 20 1.55 15.67 -2.27
N THR A 21 0.25 15.45 -2.14
CA THR A 21 -0.26 14.22 -1.55
C THR A 21 0.35 13.07 -2.33
N LYS A 22 1.17 12.24 -1.67
CA LYS A 22 1.74 11.05 -2.29
C LYS A 22 0.57 10.19 -2.78
N GLY A 23 0.45 9.99 -4.08
CA GLY A 23 -0.52 9.03 -4.62
C GLY A 23 -0.16 7.61 -4.15
N PHE A 24 -1.18 6.77 -3.99
CA PHE A 24 -0.96 5.35 -3.70
C PHE A 24 -0.17 4.68 -4.85
N THR A 25 0.79 3.85 -4.48
CA THR A 25 1.48 2.94 -5.39
C THR A 25 1.85 1.66 -4.66
N ILE A 26 1.54 0.51 -5.26
CA ILE A 26 1.89 -0.80 -4.72
C ILE A 26 3.41 -1.05 -4.73
N LEU A 27 4.16 -0.34 -5.58
CA LEU A 27 5.61 -0.50 -5.68
C LEU A 27 6.31 -0.16 -4.36
N GLY A 28 7.28 -0.98 -3.96
CA GLY A 28 8.06 -0.83 -2.74
C GLY A 28 8.00 -2.04 -1.84
N LYS A 29 8.62 -1.90 -0.66
CA LYS A 29 8.67 -2.94 0.36
C LYS A 29 7.54 -2.74 1.35
N TRP A 30 6.78 -3.80 1.60
CA TRP A 30 5.63 -3.81 2.49
C TRP A 30 5.81 -4.92 3.51
N GLN A 31 5.58 -4.62 4.79
CA GLN A 31 5.68 -5.59 5.87
C GLN A 31 4.35 -5.70 6.61
N ALA A 32 3.88 -6.92 6.85
CA ALA A 32 2.70 -7.15 7.68
C ALA A 32 3.01 -6.74 9.12
N VAL A 33 2.22 -5.84 9.68
CA VAL A 33 2.41 -5.30 11.03
C VAL A 33 1.25 -5.64 11.96
N GLU A 34 0.07 -5.92 11.41
CA GLU A 34 -1.12 -6.27 12.19
C GLU A 34 -1.97 -7.30 11.47
N TYR A 35 -2.69 -8.10 12.23
CA TYR A 35 -3.79 -8.94 11.78
C TYR A 35 -5.06 -8.54 12.54
N SER A 36 -6.14 -8.33 11.81
CA SER A 36 -7.44 -7.99 12.37
C SER A 36 -8.49 -9.02 11.96
N GLY A 37 -9.39 -9.31 12.88
CA GLY A 37 -10.61 -10.06 12.61
C GLY A 37 -11.65 -9.97 13.71
N SER A 38 -12.62 -10.87 13.71
CA SER A 38 -13.69 -10.91 14.70
C SER A 38 -14.02 -12.37 15.07
N ASP A 39 -14.63 -12.55 16.24
CA ASP A 39 -15.06 -13.84 16.82
C ASP A 39 -16.60 -13.96 16.93
N GLY A 40 -17.32 -13.19 16.14
CA GLY A 40 -18.77 -13.07 16.11
C GLY A 40 -19.36 -12.12 17.15
N ALA A 41 -18.58 -11.78 18.18
CA ALA A 41 -19.02 -10.86 19.23
C ALA A 41 -18.18 -9.59 19.28
N LYS A 42 -16.87 -9.68 19.00
CA LYS A 42 -15.93 -8.56 19.09
C LYS A 42 -14.87 -8.65 18.00
N GLY A 43 -14.57 -7.48 17.42
CA GLY A 43 -13.36 -7.31 16.65
C GLY A 43 -12.12 -7.38 17.54
N PHE A 44 -11.04 -7.94 17.01
CA PHE A 44 -9.72 -7.99 17.62
C PHE A 44 -8.66 -7.57 16.61
N THR A 45 -7.54 -7.09 17.14
CA THR A 45 -6.34 -6.78 16.36
C THR A 45 -5.11 -7.27 17.11
N HIS A 46 -4.23 -7.96 16.39
CA HIS A 46 -2.97 -8.48 16.91
C HIS A 46 -1.81 -7.86 16.14
N LYS A 47 -0.81 -7.35 16.88
CA LYS A 47 0.43 -6.85 16.29
C LYS A 47 1.33 -8.02 15.88
N ILE A 48 2.02 -7.85 14.76
CA ILE A 48 2.95 -8.81 14.18
C ILE A 48 4.34 -8.16 14.17
N SER A 49 5.28 -8.70 14.94
CA SER A 49 6.64 -8.14 15.06
C SER A 49 7.55 -8.49 13.88
N ASN A 50 7.36 -9.66 13.28
CA ASN A 50 8.17 -10.19 12.17
C ASN A 50 7.27 -10.69 11.04
N GLY A 51 6.34 -9.85 10.61
CA GLY A 51 5.38 -10.22 9.58
C GLY A 51 6.02 -10.46 8.22
N GLU A 52 5.21 -11.05 7.35
CA GLU A 52 5.55 -11.29 5.96
C GLU A 52 5.96 -10.00 5.25
N ILE A 53 6.91 -10.12 4.32
CA ILE A 53 7.39 -9.00 3.52
C ILE A 53 7.14 -9.31 2.04
N PHE A 54 6.54 -8.34 1.35
CA PHE A 54 6.48 -8.31 -0.10
C PHE A 54 7.27 -7.11 -0.63
N ILE A 55 8.09 -7.32 -1.64
CA ILE A 55 8.83 -6.29 -2.34
C ILE A 55 8.32 -6.24 -3.77
N PHE A 56 7.45 -5.27 -4.08
CA PHE A 56 6.89 -5.08 -5.41
C PHE A 56 7.79 -4.15 -6.23
N GLU A 57 8.18 -4.62 -7.40
CA GLU A 57 9.06 -3.93 -8.34
C GLU A 57 8.34 -3.69 -9.67
N MET A 58 8.90 -2.81 -10.49
CA MET A 58 8.38 -2.55 -11.83
C MET A 58 8.36 -3.84 -12.67
N LYS A 59 7.51 -3.85 -13.71
CA LYS A 59 7.30 -5.01 -14.60
C LYS A 59 6.70 -6.23 -13.87
N ASN A 60 5.84 -5.97 -12.89
CA ASN A 60 5.03 -7.00 -12.23
C ASN A 60 5.86 -8.04 -11.46
N ILE A 61 7.02 -7.65 -10.93
CA ILE A 61 7.90 -8.52 -10.14
C ILE A 61 7.57 -8.36 -8.66
N VAL A 62 7.52 -9.48 -7.92
CA VAL A 62 7.39 -9.47 -6.46
C VAL A 62 8.46 -10.37 -5.85
N LYS A 63 8.99 -9.98 -4.70
CA LYS A 63 9.94 -10.79 -3.92
C LYS A 63 9.50 -10.93 -2.48
N ASP A 64 9.86 -12.04 -1.86
CA ASP A 64 9.72 -12.21 -0.41
C ASP A 64 11.00 -11.82 0.34
N LYS A 65 10.97 -11.97 1.68
CA LYS A 65 12.12 -11.72 2.55
C LYS A 65 13.32 -12.63 2.27
N LEU A 66 13.09 -13.83 1.72
CA LEU A 66 14.13 -14.82 1.43
C LEU A 66 14.75 -14.61 0.04
N GLY A 67 14.20 -13.69 -0.75
CA GLY A 67 14.65 -13.41 -2.11
C GLY A 67 14.03 -14.33 -3.16
N ASN A 68 12.99 -15.10 -2.81
CA ASN A 68 12.21 -15.82 -3.81
C ASN A 68 11.54 -14.79 -4.72
N ILE A 69 11.59 -15.03 -6.02
CA ILE A 69 11.08 -14.11 -7.04
C ILE A 69 9.81 -14.71 -7.63
N GLY A 70 8.80 -13.86 -7.79
CA GLY A 70 7.51 -14.20 -8.34
C GLY A 70 6.97 -13.09 -9.24
N THR A 71 5.71 -13.23 -9.61
CA THR A 71 4.97 -12.17 -10.32
C THR A 71 3.75 -11.72 -9.54
N TYR A 72 3.25 -10.52 -9.85
CA TYR A 72 1.99 -10.05 -9.31
C TYR A 72 1.13 -9.38 -10.37
N THR A 73 -0.19 -9.52 -10.21
CA THR A 73 -1.17 -8.74 -10.97
C THR A 73 -2.00 -7.93 -9.99
N PHE A 74 -2.08 -6.63 -10.22
CA PHE A 74 -2.92 -5.73 -9.43
C PHE A 74 -3.84 -4.93 -10.34
N GLN A 75 -5.15 -5.16 -10.24
CA GLN A 75 -6.15 -4.45 -11.02
C GLN A 75 -7.36 -4.09 -10.15
N ASN A 76 -7.75 -2.82 -10.17
CA ASN A 76 -8.76 -2.25 -9.28
C ASN A 76 -8.34 -2.41 -7.81
N ASN A 77 -8.90 -3.42 -7.15
CA ASN A 77 -8.59 -3.83 -5.78
C ASN A 77 -8.19 -5.31 -5.69
N LYS A 78 -8.03 -6.00 -6.82
CA LYS A 78 -7.69 -7.42 -6.89
C LYS A 78 -6.19 -7.58 -7.02
N LEU A 79 -5.58 -8.22 -6.04
CA LEU A 79 -4.15 -8.54 -6.03
C LEU A 79 -3.97 -10.06 -6.09
N HIS A 80 -3.27 -10.53 -7.11
CA HIS A 80 -2.78 -11.90 -7.22
C HIS A 80 -1.25 -11.86 -7.16
N ILE A 81 -0.68 -12.72 -6.32
CA ILE A 81 0.76 -12.92 -6.15
C ILE A 81 1.05 -14.38 -6.46
N GLU A 82 1.96 -14.63 -7.39
CA GLU A 82 2.50 -15.96 -7.70
C GLU A 82 3.95 -15.99 -7.22
N LEU A 83 4.24 -16.70 -6.12
CA LEU A 83 5.57 -16.73 -5.52
C LEU A 83 5.94 -18.14 -5.06
N ALA A 84 7.07 -18.67 -5.54
CA ALA A 84 7.63 -19.97 -5.15
C ALA A 84 6.59 -21.11 -5.08
N GLU A 85 5.81 -21.27 -6.17
CA GLU A 85 4.75 -22.28 -6.34
C GLU A 85 3.48 -22.07 -5.47
N GLN A 86 3.32 -20.91 -4.83
CA GLN A 86 2.10 -20.55 -4.12
C GLN A 86 1.42 -19.36 -4.79
N ASP A 87 0.18 -19.59 -5.21
CA ASP A 87 -0.74 -18.53 -5.58
C ASP A 87 -1.43 -17.96 -4.35
N ARG A 88 -1.46 -16.64 -4.26
CA ARG A 88 -2.14 -15.91 -3.19
C ARG A 88 -3.01 -14.82 -3.78
N TYR A 89 -4.26 -14.79 -3.34
CA TYR A 89 -5.26 -13.87 -3.84
C TYR A 89 -5.75 -13.00 -2.69
N TYR A 90 -5.79 -11.69 -2.94
CA TYR A 90 -6.21 -10.70 -1.98
C TYR A 90 -7.15 -9.68 -2.61
N THR A 91 -8.08 -9.18 -1.80
CA THR A 91 -8.61 -7.84 -2.02
C THR A 91 -7.74 -6.84 -1.27
N LEU A 92 -7.21 -5.84 -1.98
CA LEU A 92 -6.36 -4.78 -1.46
C LEU A 92 -7.17 -3.50 -1.27
N TYR A 93 -7.07 -2.93 -0.08
CA TYR A 93 -7.50 -1.57 0.23
C TYR A 93 -6.29 -0.75 0.68
N TYR A 94 -6.26 0.54 0.38
CA TYR A 94 -5.23 1.45 0.87
C TYR A 94 -5.87 2.56 1.72
N ASP A 95 -5.12 3.07 2.69
CA ASP A 95 -5.55 4.18 3.50
C ASP A 95 -5.37 5.49 2.70
N GLU A 96 -6.47 6.21 2.45
CA GLU A 96 -6.46 7.46 1.69
C GLU A 96 -5.72 8.60 2.42
N ILE A 97 -5.62 8.51 3.74
CA ILE A 97 -4.89 9.46 4.59
C ILE A 97 -3.42 9.06 4.67
N ASN A 98 -3.15 7.74 4.79
CA ASN A 98 -1.80 7.18 4.83
C ASN A 98 -1.55 6.21 3.66
N PRO A 99 -1.08 6.69 2.49
CA PRO A 99 -0.83 5.84 1.32
C PRO A 99 0.32 4.83 1.52
N GLU A 100 1.02 4.90 2.66
CA GLU A 100 2.06 3.95 3.08
C GLU A 100 1.48 2.84 3.98
N ARG A 101 0.14 2.73 4.08
CA ARG A 101 -0.57 1.65 4.75
C ARG A 101 -1.60 1.01 3.82
N ILE A 102 -1.60 -0.31 3.76
CA ILE A 102 -2.59 -1.11 3.01
C ILE A 102 -3.18 -2.22 3.87
N PHE A 103 -4.33 -2.71 3.45
CA PHE A 103 -5.05 -3.82 4.05
C PHE A 103 -5.23 -4.90 2.99
N LEU A 104 -4.76 -6.11 3.27
CA LEU A 104 -4.90 -7.27 2.40
C LEU A 104 -5.86 -8.27 3.03
N ASN A 105 -7.01 -8.48 2.38
CA ASN A 105 -8.00 -9.47 2.78
C ASN A 105 -7.82 -10.69 1.89
N PRO A 106 -7.42 -11.86 2.42
CA PRO A 106 -7.27 -13.05 1.62
C PRO A 106 -8.63 -13.49 1.07
N VAL A 107 -8.62 -14.01 -0.16
CA VAL A 107 -9.81 -14.46 -0.89
C VAL A 107 -9.48 -15.75 -1.67
N THR A 108 -10.49 -16.41 -2.21
CA THR A 108 -10.27 -17.53 -3.14
C THR A 108 -9.68 -17.05 -4.48
N SER A 109 -9.26 -17.98 -5.34
CA SER A 109 -8.83 -17.68 -6.72
C SER A 109 -9.89 -16.95 -7.54
N ASP A 110 -11.17 -17.18 -7.24
CA ASP A 110 -12.32 -16.52 -7.85
C ASP A 110 -12.70 -15.20 -7.15
N TYR A 111 -11.87 -14.75 -6.20
CA TYR A 111 -12.08 -13.56 -5.38
C TYR A 111 -13.34 -13.61 -4.51
N GLN A 112 -13.68 -14.80 -4.01
CA GLN A 112 -14.73 -14.96 -3.00
C GLN A 112 -14.16 -14.74 -1.60
N ILE A 113 -14.95 -14.08 -0.75
CA ILE A 113 -14.60 -13.86 0.66
C ILE A 113 -14.54 -15.21 1.35
N ILE A 114 -13.42 -15.47 2.06
CA ILE A 114 -13.19 -16.74 2.77
C ILE A 114 -13.45 -16.64 4.28
N CYS A 115 -13.80 -15.46 4.78
CA CYS A 115 -14.03 -15.19 6.18
C CYS A 115 -15.19 -14.20 6.35
N ASP A 116 -16.22 -14.61 7.08
CA ASP A 116 -17.41 -13.77 7.30
C ASP A 116 -17.14 -12.59 8.23
N GLU A 117 -16.08 -12.67 9.05
CA GLU A 117 -15.86 -11.80 10.20
C GLU A 117 -14.54 -11.01 10.12
N GLY A 118 -14.14 -10.64 8.91
CA GLY A 118 -12.94 -9.85 8.67
C GLY A 118 -11.67 -10.67 8.93
N CYS A 119 -10.93 -10.94 7.89
CA CYS A 119 -9.57 -11.45 7.99
C CYS A 119 -8.75 -10.49 7.15
N ALA A 120 -8.03 -9.60 7.80
CA ALA A 120 -7.28 -8.56 7.12
C ALA A 120 -5.91 -8.44 7.75
N PHE A 121 -4.89 -8.45 6.90
CA PHE A 121 -3.54 -8.11 7.30
C PHE A 121 -3.28 -6.65 6.95
N THR A 122 -2.85 -5.87 7.93
CA THR A 122 -2.35 -4.52 7.71
C THR A 122 -0.88 -4.60 7.35
N TYR A 123 -0.50 -3.99 6.24
CA TYR A 123 0.88 -3.82 5.82
C TYR A 123 1.27 -2.35 5.84
N GLU A 124 2.50 -2.09 6.27
CA GLU A 124 3.12 -0.76 6.21
C GLU A 124 4.33 -0.77 5.28
N LYS A 125 4.47 0.32 4.53
CA LYS A 125 5.58 0.54 3.62
C LYS A 125 6.85 0.85 4.42
N GLN A 126 7.96 0.25 3.99
CA GLN A 126 9.29 0.37 4.61
C GLN A 126 10.25 1.18 3.73
#